data_AF-A0A7C1Y016-F1
#
_entry.id   AF-A0A7C1Y016-F1
#
_cell.length_a   1.000
_cell.length_b   1.000
_cell.length_c   1.000
_cell.angle_alpha   90.00
_cell.angle_beta   90.00
_cell.angle_gamma   90.00
#
_symmetry.space_group_name_H-M   'P 1'
#
loop_
_entity.id
_entity.type
_entity.pdbx_description
1 polymer ?
#
loop_
_entity_poly.entity_id
_entity_poly.type
_entity_poly.pdbx_seq_one_letter_code
_entity_poly.pdbx_strand_id
1 'polypeptide(L)'
;MDSMNRREFLLLAGGSVVAGLSLAGCESGLIGRGKTQKRPNIIFLLTDDQRWDTMGCAGNQIIQTPNMDAMAAGGVRFTNTFVTTSICASSRASIFTGQWTCTHGIKGFATHFTPEALKQTYPMLLRDAGYRTGFIGKYGVGPKKDLPIDKYDYWRGFAGQGRYENKDEDGNYKHLTQIMGEQATEFLQGCSKEQQFCLSVSFKAPHCQDGDPRQFIYDRAYKDLYK
;
A
#
# COMPACT_ATOMS: atom_id res chain seq x y z
N MET A 1 18.31 -5.16 24.21
CA MET A 1 17.61 -5.84 23.11
C MET A 1 18.08 -5.16 21.84
N ASP A 2 18.99 -5.77 21.09
CA ASP A 2 19.51 -5.19 19.85
C ASP A 2 18.37 -5.07 18.84
N SER A 3 18.04 -3.85 18.46
CA SER A 3 17.05 -3.57 17.43
C SER A 3 17.67 -3.84 16.07
N MET A 4 17.21 -4.91 15.40
CA MET A 4 17.59 -5.24 14.02
C MET A 4 17.34 -4.05 13.10
N ASN A 5 18.34 -3.67 12.31
CA ASN A 5 18.20 -2.52 11.40
C ASN A 5 17.61 -2.93 10.04
N ARG A 6 17.16 -1.94 9.26
CA ARG A 6 16.53 -2.16 7.93
C ARG A 6 17.40 -3.00 6.99
N ARG A 7 18.73 -2.83 7.02
CA ARG A 7 19.66 -3.53 6.14
C ARG A 7 19.72 -5.02 6.49
N GLU A 8 19.79 -5.34 7.78
CA GLU A 8 19.75 -6.72 8.28
C GLU A 8 18.44 -7.41 7.93
N PHE A 9 17.30 -6.72 8.10
CA PHE A 9 16.00 -7.25 7.71
C PHE A 9 15.91 -7.57 6.21
N LEU A 10 16.37 -6.66 5.34
CA LEU A 10 16.36 -6.89 3.90
C LEU A 10 17.29 -8.04 3.48
N LEU A 11 18.42 -8.21 4.16
CA LEU A 11 19.33 -9.33 3.93
C LEU A 11 18.74 -10.67 4.40
N LEU A 12 18.01 -10.68 5.51
CA LEU A 12 17.31 -11.88 6.01
C LEU A 12 16.09 -12.25 5.17
N ALA A 13 15.33 -11.26 4.70
CA ALA A 13 14.17 -11.47 3.84
C ALA A 13 14.55 -11.82 2.39
N GLY A 14 15.71 -11.37 1.90
CA GLY A 14 16.24 -11.67 0.57
C GLY A 14 17.27 -12.79 0.49
N GLY A 15 17.78 -13.26 1.63
CA GLY A 15 18.91 -14.19 1.73
C GLY A 15 18.49 -15.66 1.73
N SER A 16 18.20 -16.22 0.56
CA SER A 16 18.47 -17.65 0.35
C SER A 16 19.99 -17.79 0.24
N VAL A 17 20.58 -18.42 1.27
CA VAL A 17 22.00 -18.70 1.47
C VAL A 17 22.72 -19.12 0.17
N VAL A 18 23.70 -18.33 -0.28
CA VAL A 18 24.78 -18.84 -1.14
C VAL A 18 25.95 -19.18 -0.22
N ALA A 19 26.04 -20.44 0.17
CA ALA A 19 27.20 -20.99 0.84
C ALA A 19 27.97 -21.90 -0.13
N GLY A 20 29.23 -21.54 -0.37
CA GLY A 20 30.30 -22.49 -0.68
C GLY A 20 30.52 -22.85 -2.16
N LEU A 21 31.60 -22.31 -2.73
CA LEU A 21 32.32 -22.91 -3.84
C LEU A 21 33.03 -24.18 -3.34
N SER A 22 32.78 -25.34 -3.96
CA SER A 22 33.69 -26.50 -3.95
C SER A 22 33.62 -27.21 -5.29
N LEU A 23 34.70 -27.13 -6.06
CA LEU A 23 34.93 -27.89 -7.30
C LEU A 23 35.41 -29.31 -6.94
N ALA A 24 34.58 -30.33 -7.14
CA ALA A 24 35.03 -31.72 -7.38
C ALA A 24 33.88 -32.61 -7.90
N GLY A 25 34.00 -33.08 -9.15
CA GLY A 25 33.72 -34.44 -9.61
C GLY A 25 32.36 -35.13 -9.38
N CYS A 26 31.67 -35.38 -10.50
CA CYS A 26 30.85 -36.56 -10.85
C CYS A 26 29.46 -36.81 -10.22
N GLU A 27 28.57 -37.19 -11.15
CA GLU A 27 27.30 -37.92 -11.08
C GLU A 27 26.01 -37.19 -10.68
N SER A 28 25.24 -36.89 -11.74
CA SER A 28 23.81 -37.12 -11.91
C SER A 28 23.02 -37.59 -10.70
N GLY A 29 21.99 -36.80 -10.37
CA GLY A 29 20.84 -37.27 -9.62
C GLY A 29 20.64 -36.55 -8.30
N LEU A 30 20.20 -35.30 -8.38
CA LEU A 30 19.25 -34.66 -7.46
C LEU A 30 19.06 -33.22 -7.95
N ILE A 31 18.34 -33.07 -9.07
CA ILE A 31 17.53 -31.86 -9.23
C ILE A 31 16.45 -32.00 -8.15
N GLY A 32 16.78 -31.60 -6.93
CA GLY A 32 15.78 -31.25 -5.97
C GLY A 32 14.87 -30.29 -6.70
N ARG A 33 13.61 -30.70 -6.96
CA ARG A 33 12.53 -29.76 -7.19
C ARG A 33 12.52 -28.88 -5.94
N GLY A 34 13.31 -27.81 -5.95
CA GLY A 34 13.05 -26.68 -5.08
C GLY A 34 11.58 -26.40 -5.31
N LYS A 35 10.77 -26.46 -4.24
CA LYS A 35 9.40 -25.97 -4.31
C LYS A 35 9.52 -24.64 -5.04
N THR A 36 8.91 -24.53 -6.22
CA THR A 36 8.80 -23.24 -6.90
C THR A 36 8.20 -22.33 -5.84
N GLN A 37 9.04 -21.44 -5.28
CA GLN A 37 8.59 -20.59 -4.20
C GLN A 37 7.48 -19.78 -4.84
N LYS A 38 6.23 -20.11 -4.48
CA LYS A 38 5.07 -19.43 -5.01
C LYS A 38 5.29 -17.96 -4.68
N ARG A 39 5.34 -17.14 -5.72
CA ARG A 39 5.48 -15.69 -5.56
C ARG A 39 4.38 -15.22 -4.60
N PRO A 40 4.64 -14.28 -3.69
CA PRO A 40 3.66 -13.87 -2.70
C PRO A 40 2.58 -12.99 -3.35
N ASN A 41 1.39 -12.98 -2.76
CA ASN A 41 0.43 -11.90 -2.97
C ASN A 41 0.87 -10.67 -2.17
N ILE A 42 0.60 -9.48 -2.71
CA ILE A 42 0.99 -8.21 -2.10
C ILE A 42 -0.26 -7.38 -1.86
N ILE A 43 -0.45 -6.93 -0.63
CA ILE A 43 -1.43 -5.89 -0.28
C ILE A 43 -0.65 -4.72 0.31
N PHE A 44 -0.75 -3.57 -0.34
CA PHE A 44 -0.14 -2.33 0.11
C PHE A 44 -1.23 -1.39 0.64
N LEU A 45 -1.24 -1.15 1.95
CA LEU A 45 -2.17 -0.25 2.61
C LEU A 45 -1.47 1.08 2.88
N LEU A 46 -2.07 2.18 2.42
CA LEU A 46 -1.57 3.54 2.65
C LEU A 46 -2.69 4.40 3.23
N THR A 47 -2.40 5.12 4.30
CA THR A 47 -3.26 6.14 4.91
C THR A 47 -2.76 7.53 4.54
N ASP A 48 -3.60 8.55 4.63
CA ASP A 48 -3.27 9.93 4.28
C ASP A 48 -3.29 10.81 5.53
N ASP A 49 -2.20 11.55 5.80
CA ASP A 49 -1.98 12.37 7.00
C ASP A 49 -1.98 11.64 8.35
N GLN A 50 -1.77 10.32 8.36
CA GLN A 50 -1.63 9.60 9.62
C GLN A 50 -0.31 9.93 10.33
N ARG A 51 -0.40 10.41 11.57
CA ARG A 51 0.78 10.63 12.42
C ARG A 51 1.30 9.29 12.96
N TRP A 52 2.61 9.22 13.20
CA TRP A 52 3.27 7.98 13.63
C TRP A 52 2.80 7.50 15.02
N ASP A 53 2.30 8.41 15.86
CA ASP A 53 1.87 8.18 17.25
C ASP A 53 0.38 7.92 17.40
N THR A 54 -0.38 7.68 16.32
CA THR A 54 -1.84 7.43 16.36
C THR A 54 -2.20 5.94 16.40
N MET A 55 -1.34 5.10 16.95
CA MET A 55 -1.55 3.66 17.09
C MET A 55 -1.29 3.21 18.53
N GLY A 56 -2.05 2.23 19.01
CA GLY A 56 -1.87 1.65 20.35
C GLY A 56 -0.46 1.07 20.53
N CYS A 57 0.04 0.34 19.53
CA CYS A 57 1.41 -0.18 19.49
C CYS A 57 2.52 0.90 19.40
N ALA A 58 2.15 2.16 19.17
CA ALA A 58 3.04 3.31 19.27
C ALA A 58 2.90 4.06 20.62
N GLY A 59 2.12 3.51 21.56
CA GLY A 59 1.92 4.08 22.90
C GLY A 59 0.71 5.02 23.01
N ASN A 60 -0.15 5.12 21.98
CA ASN A 60 -1.35 5.95 22.06
C ASN A 60 -2.36 5.34 23.03
N GLN A 61 -2.86 6.14 23.98
CA GLN A 61 -3.84 5.72 24.99
C GLN A 61 -5.28 6.15 24.67
N ILE A 62 -5.44 7.07 23.71
CA ILE A 62 -6.73 7.68 23.32
C ILE A 62 -7.35 6.91 22.16
N ILE A 63 -6.55 6.64 21.12
CA ILE A 63 -6.97 5.96 19.90
C ILE A 63 -6.65 4.46 20.02
N GLN A 64 -7.68 3.63 19.91
CA GLN A 64 -7.54 2.17 19.94
C GLN A 64 -7.46 1.62 18.52
N THR A 65 -6.39 0.90 18.20
CA THR A 65 -6.14 0.34 16.87
C THR A 65 -5.93 -1.18 16.90
N PRO A 66 -6.87 -1.97 17.45
CA PRO A 66 -6.63 -3.38 17.76
C PRO A 66 -6.18 -4.21 16.55
N ASN A 67 -6.71 -3.94 15.35
CA ASN A 67 -6.30 -4.63 14.13
C ASN A 67 -4.88 -4.24 13.68
N MET A 68 -4.49 -2.96 13.82
CA MET A 68 -3.12 -2.52 13.50
C MET A 68 -2.12 -3.02 14.52
N ASP A 69 -2.51 -3.04 15.79
CA ASP A 69 -1.69 -3.56 16.89
C ASP A 69 -1.46 -5.07 16.74
N ALA A 70 -2.50 -5.82 16.33
CA ALA A 70 -2.38 -7.22 15.98
C ALA A 70 -1.46 -7.46 14.76
N MET A 71 -1.57 -6.63 13.71
CA MET A 71 -0.65 -6.69 12.56
C MET A 71 0.80 -6.41 12.98
N ALA A 72 1.03 -5.44 13.87
CA ALA A 72 2.35 -5.13 14.39
C ALA A 72 2.91 -6.26 15.25
N ALA A 73 2.08 -6.89 16.09
CA ALA A 73 2.47 -8.01 16.95
C ALA A 73 2.74 -9.30 16.15
N GLY A 74 1.99 -9.54 15.07
CA GLY A 74 2.18 -10.69 14.18
C GLY A 74 3.20 -10.46 13.04
N GLY A 75 3.82 -9.29 12.98
CA GLY A 75 4.68 -8.88 11.88
C GLY A 75 5.88 -8.06 12.34
N VAL A 76 6.33 -7.15 11.47
CA VAL A 76 7.45 -6.25 11.76
C VAL A 76 6.97 -4.81 11.75
N ARG A 77 7.15 -4.11 12.87
CA ARG A 77 6.91 -2.67 12.98
C ARG A 77 8.24 -1.91 12.93
N PHE A 78 8.40 -1.06 11.93
CA PHE A 78 9.52 -0.14 11.87
C PHE A 78 9.18 1.11 12.70
N THR A 79 9.99 1.43 13.70
CA THR A 79 9.79 2.61 14.58
C THR A 79 10.39 3.89 14.00
N ASN A 80 11.34 3.75 13.08
CA ASN A 80 12.11 4.86 12.49
C ASN A 80 11.87 4.90 10.98
N THR A 81 10.68 5.31 10.56
CA THR A 81 10.27 5.42 9.16
C THR A 81 9.97 6.86 8.79
N PHE A 82 10.45 7.30 7.63
CA PHE A 82 10.30 8.68 7.15
C PHE A 82 9.79 8.70 5.73
N VAL A 83 8.91 9.66 5.43
CA VAL A 83 8.62 10.06 4.04
C VAL A 83 9.79 10.90 3.51
N THR A 84 10.01 10.85 2.20
CA THR A 84 11.02 11.67 1.53
C THR A 84 10.60 13.14 1.46
N THR A 85 9.30 13.39 1.28
CA THR A 85 8.71 14.73 1.17
C THR A 85 7.33 14.73 1.83
N SER A 86 7.07 15.67 2.74
CA SER A 86 5.82 15.81 3.49
C SER A 86 4.71 16.51 2.71
N ILE A 87 4.38 15.99 1.52
CA ILE A 87 3.24 16.43 0.70
C ILE A 87 2.68 15.24 -0.08
N CYS A 88 1.35 15.12 -0.17
CA CYS A 88 0.69 13.91 -0.67
C CYS A 88 1.19 13.49 -2.07
N ALA A 89 1.18 14.40 -3.06
CA ALA A 89 1.51 14.05 -4.44
C ALA A 89 2.96 13.56 -4.59
N SER A 90 3.92 14.26 -3.98
CA SER A 90 5.34 13.88 -4.04
C SER A 90 5.63 12.61 -3.25
N SER A 91 5.06 12.46 -2.05
CA SER A 91 5.22 11.24 -1.23
C SER A 91 4.68 10.01 -1.96
N ARG A 92 3.48 10.11 -2.55
CA ARG A 92 2.87 9.03 -3.35
C ARG A 92 3.70 8.70 -4.57
N ALA A 93 4.21 9.71 -5.27
CA ALA A 93 5.09 9.49 -6.41
C ALA A 93 6.39 8.78 -6.01
N SER A 94 6.97 9.15 -4.87
CA SER A 94 8.14 8.44 -4.30
C SER A 94 7.81 6.99 -3.94
N ILE A 95 6.63 6.71 -3.36
CA ILE A 95 6.18 5.34 -3.07
C ILE A 95 6.03 4.52 -4.34
N PHE A 96 5.40 5.07 -5.39
CA PHE A 96 5.19 4.35 -6.64
C PHE A 96 6.49 4.01 -7.36
N THR A 97 7.44 4.94 -7.37
CA THR A 97 8.67 4.85 -8.19
C THR A 97 9.90 4.36 -7.44
N GLY A 98 9.89 4.41 -6.10
CA GLY A 98 11.09 4.22 -5.29
C GLY A 98 12.12 5.34 -5.42
N GLN A 99 11.75 6.49 -6.02
CA GLN A 99 12.65 7.61 -6.29
C GLN A 99 12.40 8.80 -5.36
N TRP A 100 13.41 9.66 -5.22
CA TRP A 100 13.26 10.94 -4.53
C TRP A 100 12.52 11.96 -5.41
N THR A 101 11.93 12.99 -4.79
CA THR A 101 11.20 14.05 -5.50
C THR A 101 12.06 14.83 -6.50
N CYS A 102 13.36 14.98 -6.24
CA CYS A 102 14.30 15.57 -7.20
C CYS A 102 14.49 14.71 -8.46
N THR A 103 14.24 13.40 -8.40
CA THR A 103 14.38 12.47 -9.53
C THR A 103 13.08 12.34 -10.31
N HIS A 104 11.95 12.08 -9.63
CA HIS A 104 10.67 11.88 -10.32
C HIS A 104 9.96 13.19 -10.71
N GLY A 105 10.37 14.35 -10.18
CA GLY A 105 9.90 15.68 -10.61
C GLY A 105 8.46 16.07 -10.21
N ILE A 106 7.66 15.15 -9.69
CA ILE A 106 6.28 15.40 -9.22
C ILE A 106 6.28 16.21 -7.92
N LYS A 107 6.09 17.53 -8.04
CA LYS A 107 6.12 18.50 -6.92
C LYS A 107 4.74 18.97 -6.46
N GLY A 108 3.67 18.52 -7.10
CA GLY A 108 2.30 18.94 -6.78
C GLY A 108 1.26 18.13 -7.54
N PHE A 109 -0.01 18.43 -7.28
CA PHE A 109 -1.15 17.64 -7.76
C PHE A 109 -1.44 17.77 -9.27
N ALA A 110 -0.90 18.79 -9.93
CA ALA A 110 -1.09 19.00 -11.37
C ALA A 110 -0.15 18.14 -12.23
N THR A 111 0.92 17.60 -11.65
CA THR A 111 1.93 16.82 -12.39
C THR A 111 1.61 15.33 -12.29
N HIS A 112 1.54 14.66 -13.45
CA HIS A 112 1.35 13.21 -13.57
C HIS A 112 2.66 12.54 -14.02
N PHE A 113 2.70 11.21 -14.00
CA PHE A 113 3.80 10.44 -14.59
C PHE A 113 3.79 10.57 -16.11
N THR A 114 4.97 10.66 -16.73
CA THR A 114 5.08 10.37 -18.17
C THR A 114 4.77 8.88 -18.40
N PRO A 115 4.41 8.47 -19.63
CA PRO A 115 4.18 7.05 -19.94
C PRO A 115 5.37 6.16 -19.55
N GLU A 116 6.60 6.65 -19.75
CA GLU A 116 7.83 5.93 -19.42
C GLU A 116 8.01 5.81 -17.91
N ALA A 117 7.78 6.89 -17.16
CA ALA A 117 7.88 6.88 -15.70
C ALA A 117 6.81 5.99 -15.05
N LEU A 118 5.58 5.99 -15.60
CA LEU A 118 4.49 5.16 -15.13
C LEU A 118 4.84 3.66 -15.23
N LYS A 119 5.43 3.23 -16.36
CA LYS A 119 5.87 1.84 -16.55
C LYS A 119 6.89 1.38 -15.51
N GLN A 120 7.66 2.31 -14.94
CA GLN A 120 8.66 2.01 -13.90
C GLN A 120 8.09 2.04 -12.48
N THR A 121 6.77 2.25 -12.31
CA THR A 121 6.14 2.17 -10.98
C THR A 121 5.98 0.72 -10.53
N TYR A 122 6.07 0.46 -9.23
CA TYR A 122 5.98 -0.91 -8.71
C TYR A 122 4.72 -1.68 -9.14
N PRO A 123 3.51 -1.07 -9.26
CA PRO A 123 2.35 -1.82 -9.72
C PRO A 123 2.51 -2.24 -11.19
N MET A 124 3.08 -1.39 -12.04
CA MET A 124 3.29 -1.71 -13.46
C MET A 124 4.38 -2.77 -13.63
N LEU A 125 5.47 -2.67 -12.87
CA LEU A 125 6.52 -3.70 -12.88
C LEU A 125 5.99 -5.05 -12.38
N LEU A 126 5.11 -5.07 -11.38
CA LEU A 126 4.45 -6.31 -10.92
C LEU A 126 3.48 -6.86 -11.97
N ARG A 127 2.73 -6.00 -12.66
CA ARG A 127 1.87 -6.39 -13.79
C ARG A 127 2.69 -7.09 -14.87
N ASP A 128 3.80 -6.50 -15.29
CA ASP A 128 4.71 -7.07 -16.29
C ASP A 128 5.32 -8.40 -15.82
N ALA A 129 5.48 -8.59 -14.50
CA ALA A 129 5.88 -9.84 -13.89
C ALA A 129 4.75 -10.90 -13.77
N GLY A 130 3.55 -10.61 -14.27
CA GLY A 130 2.40 -11.52 -14.32
C GLY A 130 1.41 -11.40 -13.16
N TYR A 131 1.55 -10.39 -12.30
CA TYR A 131 0.59 -10.16 -11.22
C TYR A 131 -0.71 -9.56 -11.75
N ARG A 132 -1.84 -9.99 -11.19
CA ARG A 132 -3.09 -9.21 -11.27
C ARG A 132 -2.94 -7.95 -10.42
N THR A 133 -3.23 -6.79 -10.99
CA THR A 133 -3.03 -5.49 -10.33
C THR A 133 -4.34 -4.79 -10.01
N GLY A 134 -4.48 -4.34 -8.77
CA GLY A 134 -5.63 -3.58 -8.29
C GLY A 134 -5.22 -2.27 -7.63
N PHE A 135 -6.01 -1.21 -7.85
CA PHE A 135 -5.86 0.06 -7.15
C PHE A 135 -7.20 0.59 -6.62
N ILE A 136 -7.22 0.98 -5.34
CA ILE A 136 -8.41 1.48 -4.64
C ILE A 136 -8.05 2.77 -3.91
N GLY A 137 -8.89 3.80 -3.99
CA GLY A 137 -8.76 5.01 -3.19
C GLY A 137 -8.05 6.18 -3.89
N LYS A 138 -7.44 7.06 -3.10
CA LYS A 138 -6.79 8.27 -3.62
C LYS A 138 -5.52 7.93 -4.38
N TYR A 139 -5.46 8.21 -5.68
CA TYR A 139 -4.23 8.03 -6.46
C TYR A 139 -3.21 9.15 -6.14
N GLY A 140 -3.69 10.39 -6.12
CA GLY A 140 -2.95 11.56 -5.63
C GLY A 140 -1.77 12.02 -6.49
N VAL A 141 -1.59 11.47 -7.70
CA VAL A 141 -0.57 11.88 -8.66
C VAL A 141 -1.24 12.24 -9.98
N GLY A 142 -1.21 13.52 -10.34
CA GLY A 142 -1.86 14.05 -11.53
C GLY A 142 -3.36 14.33 -11.36
N PRO A 143 -3.95 15.09 -12.31
CA PRO A 143 -5.38 15.38 -12.32
C PRO A 143 -6.21 14.18 -12.82
N LYS A 144 -7.53 14.25 -12.66
CA LYS A 144 -8.48 13.17 -13.01
C LYS A 144 -8.31 12.62 -14.44
N LYS A 145 -8.01 13.49 -15.40
CA LYS A 145 -7.86 13.12 -16.82
C LYS A 145 -6.63 12.24 -17.10
N ASP A 146 -5.64 12.24 -16.22
CA ASP A 146 -4.35 11.55 -16.40
C ASP A 146 -4.24 10.30 -15.50
N LEU A 147 -5.35 9.88 -14.88
CA LEU A 147 -5.39 8.66 -14.08
C LEU A 147 -5.16 7.42 -14.97
N PRO A 148 -4.28 6.49 -14.57
CA PRO A 148 -3.94 5.30 -15.36
C PRO A 148 -4.99 4.18 -15.24
N ILE A 149 -6.27 4.51 -15.43
CA ILE A 149 -7.41 3.59 -15.17
C ILE A 149 -7.28 2.29 -15.98
N ASP A 150 -6.87 2.41 -17.24
CA ASP A 150 -6.74 1.29 -18.19
C ASP A 150 -5.46 0.46 -17.98
N LYS A 151 -4.60 0.83 -17.02
CA LYS A 151 -3.35 0.12 -16.75
C LYS A 151 -3.46 -0.89 -15.60
N TYR A 152 -4.57 -0.89 -14.88
CA TYR A 152 -4.84 -1.83 -13.78
C TYR A 152 -5.93 -2.82 -14.20
N ASP A 153 -5.86 -4.05 -13.68
CA ASP A 153 -6.90 -5.07 -13.91
C ASP A 153 -8.16 -4.80 -13.07
N TYR A 154 -8.02 -4.01 -12.00
CA TYR A 154 -9.11 -3.54 -11.17
C TYR A 154 -8.85 -2.11 -10.70
N TRP A 155 -9.78 -1.20 -10.99
CA TRP A 155 -9.67 0.20 -10.60
C TRP A 155 -10.91 0.69 -9.85
N ARG A 156 -10.69 1.16 -8.63
CA ARG A 156 -11.61 1.98 -7.82
C ARG A 156 -10.88 3.21 -7.27
N GLY A 157 -9.97 3.76 -8.07
CA GLY A 157 -9.17 4.93 -7.72
C GLY A 157 -9.84 6.26 -8.07
N PHE A 158 -9.47 7.32 -7.37
CA PHE A 158 -9.90 8.69 -7.63
C PHE A 158 -8.72 9.69 -7.48
N ALA A 159 -8.75 10.79 -8.23
CA ALA A 159 -7.65 11.77 -8.24
C ALA A 159 -7.65 12.70 -7.02
N GLY A 160 -8.83 13.22 -6.67
CA GLY A 160 -8.99 14.22 -5.62
C GLY A 160 -9.00 13.62 -4.21
N GLN A 161 -9.55 14.38 -3.28
CA GLN A 161 -9.58 13.97 -1.88
C GLN A 161 -10.67 12.95 -1.56
N GLY A 162 -11.74 12.90 -2.34
CA GLY A 162 -12.94 12.12 -2.02
C GLY A 162 -13.77 12.77 -0.91
N ARG A 163 -14.95 12.20 -0.65
CA ARG A 163 -15.85 12.61 0.44
C ARG A 163 -16.07 11.44 1.39
N TYR A 164 -16.03 11.70 2.69
CA TYR A 164 -16.26 10.66 3.69
C TYR A 164 -17.69 10.15 3.71
N GLU A 165 -18.66 11.05 3.65
CA GLU A 165 -20.08 10.71 3.73
C GLU A 165 -20.62 10.46 2.33
N ASN A 166 -21.05 9.22 2.08
CA ASN A 166 -21.66 8.78 0.83
C ASN A 166 -23.00 8.12 1.12
N LYS A 167 -23.75 7.81 0.06
CA LYS A 167 -24.97 7.02 0.13
C LYS A 167 -24.81 5.77 -0.73
N ASP A 168 -25.31 4.63 -0.24
CA ASP A 168 -25.46 3.42 -1.06
C ASP A 168 -26.68 3.52 -1.99
N GLU A 169 -26.97 2.44 -2.72
CA GLU A 169 -28.08 2.37 -3.70
C GLU A 169 -29.45 2.58 -3.05
N ASP A 170 -29.61 2.17 -1.79
CA ASP A 170 -30.82 2.34 -0.99
C ASP A 170 -30.87 3.70 -0.27
N GLY A 171 -29.84 4.54 -0.45
CA GLY A 171 -29.75 5.87 0.14
C GLY A 171 -29.21 5.89 1.59
N ASN A 172 -28.76 4.76 2.12
CA ASN A 172 -28.20 4.66 3.47
C ASN A 172 -26.79 5.26 3.53
N TYR A 173 -26.46 5.84 4.68
CA TYR A 173 -25.13 6.41 4.92
C TYR A 173 -24.03 5.34 4.80
N LYS A 174 -22.95 5.71 4.10
CA LYS A 174 -21.76 4.88 4.01
C LYS A 174 -20.49 5.70 4.07
N HIS A 175 -19.58 5.30 4.95
CA HIS A 175 -18.30 5.98 5.09
C HIS A 175 -17.34 5.54 3.98
N LEU A 176 -16.51 6.45 3.47
CA LEU A 176 -15.56 6.16 2.38
C LEU A 176 -14.60 5.00 2.74
N THR A 177 -14.11 4.94 3.98
CA THR A 177 -13.25 3.84 4.43
C THR A 177 -13.96 2.49 4.34
N GLN A 178 -15.26 2.42 4.67
CA GLN A 178 -16.06 1.21 4.54
C GLN A 178 -16.20 0.81 3.06
N ILE A 179 -16.55 1.75 2.18
CA ILE A 179 -16.64 1.53 0.74
C ILE A 179 -15.32 0.93 0.21
N MET A 180 -14.19 1.49 0.62
CA MET A 180 -12.88 1.01 0.18
C MET A 180 -12.54 -0.39 0.72
N GLY A 181 -12.97 -0.73 1.94
CA GLY A 181 -12.82 -2.08 2.51
C GLY A 181 -13.66 -3.13 1.77
N GLU A 182 -14.87 -2.76 1.36
CA GLU A 182 -15.72 -3.62 0.54
C GLU A 182 -15.15 -3.80 -0.87
N GLN A 183 -14.63 -2.74 -1.49
CA GLN A 183 -13.92 -2.83 -2.77
C GLN A 183 -12.67 -3.72 -2.69
N ALA A 184 -11.96 -3.69 -1.57
CA ALA A 184 -10.84 -4.61 -1.34
C ALA A 184 -11.33 -6.06 -1.26
N THR A 185 -12.46 -6.30 -0.58
CA THR A 185 -13.10 -7.62 -0.54
C THR A 185 -13.55 -8.08 -1.92
N GLU A 186 -14.18 -7.21 -2.71
CA GLU A 186 -14.59 -7.47 -4.11
C GLU A 186 -13.38 -7.89 -4.95
N PHE A 187 -12.25 -7.16 -4.85
CA PHE A 187 -11.03 -7.51 -5.57
C PHE A 187 -10.53 -8.91 -5.19
N LEU A 188 -10.48 -9.23 -3.89
CA LEU A 188 -9.99 -10.50 -3.37
C LEU A 188 -10.89 -11.68 -3.77
N GLN A 189 -12.20 -11.49 -3.79
CA GLN A 189 -13.16 -12.49 -4.26
C GLN A 189 -13.00 -12.80 -5.75
N GLY A 190 -12.56 -11.83 -6.54
CA GLY A 190 -12.23 -12.01 -7.96
C GLY A 190 -10.84 -12.63 -8.23
N CYS A 191 -10.04 -12.95 -7.21
CA CYS A 191 -8.72 -13.57 -7.40
C CYS A 191 -8.81 -15.10 -7.51
N SER A 192 -7.95 -15.68 -8.36
CA SER A 192 -7.72 -17.13 -8.42
C SER A 192 -6.58 -17.55 -7.47
N LYS A 193 -6.40 -18.86 -7.24
CA LYS A 193 -5.29 -19.38 -6.42
C LYS A 193 -3.99 -19.52 -7.21
N GLU A 194 -4.09 -19.46 -8.54
CA GLU A 194 -3.04 -19.71 -9.50
C GLU A 194 -2.29 -18.41 -9.83
N GLN A 195 -3.02 -17.29 -9.94
CA GLN A 195 -2.45 -15.99 -10.26
C GLN A 195 -2.17 -15.18 -9.00
N GLN A 196 -0.95 -14.68 -8.86
CA GLN A 196 -0.60 -13.76 -7.78
C GLN A 196 -1.18 -12.38 -8.04
N PHE A 197 -1.44 -11.62 -6.98
CA PHE A 197 -1.97 -10.28 -7.09
C PHE A 197 -1.17 -9.24 -6.30
N CYS A 198 -1.27 -7.99 -6.76
CA CYS A 198 -0.83 -6.81 -6.05
C CYS A 198 -2.02 -5.84 -5.93
N LEU A 199 -2.49 -5.63 -4.71
CA LEU A 199 -3.56 -4.68 -4.42
C LEU A 199 -3.01 -3.49 -3.65
N SER A 200 -3.16 -2.29 -4.22
CA SER A 200 -2.88 -1.04 -3.53
C SER A 200 -4.18 -0.44 -3.01
N VAL A 201 -4.31 -0.27 -1.70
CA VAL A 201 -5.43 0.42 -1.06
C VAL A 201 -4.93 1.69 -0.42
N SER A 202 -5.25 2.82 -1.03
CA SER A 202 -4.80 4.12 -0.59
C SER A 202 -5.95 4.92 0.01
N PHE A 203 -6.15 4.75 1.32
CA PHE A 203 -7.16 5.45 2.09
C PHE A 203 -6.97 6.96 2.08
N LYS A 204 -8.11 7.68 2.15
CA LYS A 204 -8.15 9.10 2.50
C LYS A 204 -7.95 9.28 4.02
N ALA A 205 -8.55 8.42 4.84
CA ALA A 205 -8.44 8.52 6.30
C ALA A 205 -6.98 8.45 6.76
N PRO A 206 -6.57 9.28 7.75
CA PRO A 206 -7.36 10.30 8.48
C PRO A 206 -7.37 11.74 7.91
N HIS A 207 -6.89 12.02 6.69
CA HIS A 207 -6.85 13.39 6.13
C HIS A 207 -8.18 14.15 6.25
N CYS A 208 -8.13 15.41 6.64
CA CYS A 208 -9.34 16.21 6.84
C CYS A 208 -10.25 16.28 5.59
N GLN A 209 -11.53 16.54 5.83
CA GLN A 209 -12.51 16.87 4.80
C GLN A 209 -12.36 18.35 4.47
N ASP A 210 -11.60 18.64 3.41
CA ASP A 210 -11.37 20.01 2.96
C ASP A 210 -12.69 20.78 2.82
N GLY A 211 -12.74 21.97 3.44
CA GLY A 211 -13.89 22.87 3.41
C GLY A 211 -15.05 22.47 4.36
N ASP A 212 -14.96 21.37 5.09
CA ASP A 212 -15.96 20.98 6.08
C ASP A 212 -15.55 21.44 7.50
N PRO A 213 -16.41 22.13 8.26
CA PRO A 213 -16.08 22.59 9.60
C PRO A 213 -15.83 21.45 10.60
N ARG A 214 -16.32 20.24 10.34
CA ARG A 214 -16.07 19.07 11.20
C ARG A 214 -14.67 18.51 11.03
N GLN A 215 -14.03 18.76 9.87
CA GLN A 215 -12.70 18.32 9.46
C GLN A 215 -12.49 16.79 9.47
N PHE A 216 -12.57 16.13 10.61
CA PHE A 216 -12.31 14.70 10.77
C PHE A 216 -13.62 13.93 10.93
N ILE A 217 -14.21 13.53 9.81
CA ILE A 217 -15.41 12.72 9.78
C ILE A 217 -14.98 11.25 9.85
N TYR A 218 -15.26 10.59 10.96
CA TYR A 218 -14.92 9.19 11.18
C TYR A 218 -16.12 8.28 10.87
N ASP A 219 -15.82 7.00 10.66
CA ASP A 219 -16.85 5.98 10.50
C ASP A 219 -17.48 5.65 11.86
N ARG A 220 -18.80 5.84 11.97
CA ARG A 220 -19.56 5.66 13.22
C ARG A 220 -19.48 4.23 13.76
N ALA A 221 -19.18 3.25 12.91
CA ALA A 221 -18.95 1.87 13.33
C ALA A 221 -17.75 1.74 14.30
N TYR A 222 -16.83 2.69 14.28
CA TYR A 222 -15.61 2.69 15.11
C TYR A 222 -15.60 3.77 16.20
N LYS A 223 -16.75 4.37 16.52
CA LYS A 223 -16.86 5.45 17.53
C LYS A 223 -16.26 5.06 18.89
N ASP A 224 -16.40 3.79 19.28
CA ASP A 224 -15.98 3.28 20.60
C ASP A 224 -14.47 2.94 20.64
N LEU A 225 -13.76 3.12 19.51
CA LEU A 225 -12.30 3.02 19.44
C LEU A 225 -11.59 4.34 19.79
N TYR A 226 -12.34 5.37 20.18
CA TYR A 226 -11.81 6.62 20.70
C TYR A 226 -12.23 6.75 22.17
N LYS A 227 -11.24 6.89 23.08
CA LYS A 227 -11.46 7.07 24.52
C LYS A 227 -11.45 8.53 24.93
#